data_AF-A0A0M9E6A5-F1
#
_entry.id   AF-A0A0M9E6A5-F1
#
_cell.length_a   1.000
_cell.length_b   1.000
_cell.length_c   1.000
_cell.angle_alpha   90.00
_cell.angle_beta   90.00
_cell.angle_gamma   90.00
#
_symmetry.space_group_name_H-M   'P 1'
#
loop_
_entity.id
_entity.type
_entity.pdbx_description
1 polymer ?
#
loop_
_entity_poly.entity_id
_entity_poly.type
_entity_poly.pdbx_seq_one_letter_code
_entity_poly.pdbx_strand_id
1 'polypeptide(L)'
;MLLDIELFRSWCLQLPEAVLEVSKQKEYYKIHNKTFAMIDANGIRLKCSPQEYEAAIQSPDIKPSKTHAQYHWIHIYDFRHLYFEDFHEFIIHSYETIVRTLPEKKQKKLLEKLSHEIDSPWKDMIGIFFNDFMEFFAPDIACDIDWSKAPVFLDKELSQIMKGAKTGKRFVDKLVQVFKCSGEERLVLFHVEVQGQKQSILPDRMYTYSNRLEDMYNMLVASFAVLADDDPKWRPTTYSREIWGTQKYFKFPMIKLLDYHDRFQELEKSDNPFAIVVMAHLKMLETKNDYEKRLHWKIELTKMLYARGYTEEKVHALFKFIDWIMVLPRQLATSYQTTIYKIEEEKKMKYLTSIELIALREGREEGREEGREEGKILGQIEL
;
A
#
# COMPACT_ATOMS: atom_id res chain seq x y z
N MET A 1 -22.18 5.92 9.40
CA MET A 1 -21.47 7.02 8.71
C MET A 1 -21.10 6.49 7.33
N LEU A 2 -21.60 7.15 6.29
CA LEU A 2 -21.65 6.63 4.91
C LEU A 2 -20.28 6.78 4.25
N LEU A 3 -19.80 5.76 3.53
CA LEU A 3 -18.71 5.92 2.58
C LEU A 3 -19.03 7.12 1.68
N ASP A 4 -18.12 8.07 1.56
CA ASP A 4 -18.34 9.28 0.77
C ASP A 4 -18.08 8.97 -0.71
N ILE A 5 -19.10 9.14 -1.55
CA ILE A 5 -18.96 8.98 -3.01
C ILE A 5 -17.87 9.88 -3.57
N GLU A 6 -17.62 11.06 -2.97
CA GLU A 6 -16.53 11.95 -3.36
C GLU A 6 -15.15 11.31 -3.24
N LEU A 7 -14.99 10.38 -2.30
CA LEU A 7 -13.73 9.68 -2.08
C LEU A 7 -13.46 8.67 -3.20
N PHE A 8 -14.51 7.98 -3.67
CA PHE A 8 -14.43 7.18 -4.89
C PHE A 8 -14.00 8.02 -6.10
N ARG A 9 -14.62 9.20 -6.26
CA ARG A 9 -14.31 10.12 -7.37
C ARG A 9 -12.85 10.55 -7.32
N SER A 10 -12.36 10.90 -6.12
CA SER A 10 -10.98 11.31 -5.87
C SER A 10 -10.01 10.20 -6.25
N TRP A 11 -10.22 8.98 -5.75
CA TRP A 11 -9.33 7.86 -6.03
C TRP A 11 -9.26 7.45 -7.49
N CYS A 12 -10.41 7.40 -8.17
CA CYS A 12 -10.40 7.06 -9.60
C CYS A 12 -9.57 8.06 -10.41
N LEU A 13 -9.49 9.32 -10.00
CA LEU A 13 -8.72 10.37 -10.66
C LEU A 13 -7.27 10.46 -10.20
N GLN A 14 -6.93 9.87 -9.05
CA GLN A 14 -5.54 9.76 -8.60
C GLN A 14 -4.75 8.71 -9.39
N LEU A 15 -5.44 7.79 -10.07
CA LEU A 15 -4.78 6.73 -10.82
C LEU A 15 -4.09 7.27 -12.09
N PRO A 16 -2.97 6.66 -12.54
CA PRO A 16 -2.17 7.23 -13.60
C PRO A 16 -2.93 7.37 -14.91
N GLU A 17 -2.91 8.57 -15.48
CA GLU A 17 -3.54 8.88 -16.77
C GLU A 17 -5.06 8.59 -16.81
N ALA A 18 -5.72 8.49 -15.64
CA ALA A 18 -7.16 8.36 -15.54
C ALA A 18 -7.87 9.69 -15.78
N VAL A 19 -9.01 9.64 -16.47
CA VAL A 19 -9.82 10.83 -16.81
C VAL A 19 -11.30 10.58 -16.50
N LEU A 20 -12.02 11.65 -16.16
CA LEU A 20 -13.47 11.64 -15.99
C LEU A 20 -14.15 12.16 -17.27
N GLU A 21 -15.10 11.39 -17.79
CA GLU A 21 -16.05 11.82 -18.81
C GLU A 21 -17.46 11.78 -18.24
N VAL A 22 -18.20 12.89 -18.36
CA VAL A 22 -19.58 12.99 -17.88
C VAL A 22 -20.53 12.98 -19.07
N SER A 23 -21.48 12.05 -19.09
CA SER A 23 -22.49 11.97 -20.14
C SER A 23 -23.81 11.45 -19.59
N LYS A 24 -24.91 12.14 -19.92
CA LYS A 24 -26.28 11.77 -19.52
C LYS A 24 -26.42 11.51 -18.01
N GLN A 25 -25.89 12.41 -17.18
CA GLN A 25 -25.88 12.30 -15.70
C GLN A 25 -25.16 11.05 -15.17
N LYS A 26 -24.22 10.50 -15.95
CA LYS A 26 -23.34 9.41 -15.54
C LYS A 26 -21.90 9.86 -15.63
N GLU A 27 -21.11 9.38 -14.68
CA GLU A 27 -19.67 9.63 -14.62
C GLU A 27 -18.94 8.37 -15.09
N TYR A 28 -18.01 8.51 -16.03
CA TYR A 28 -17.21 7.42 -16.55
C TYR A 28 -15.74 7.73 -16.31
N TYR A 29 -15.05 6.90 -15.55
CA TYR A 29 -13.62 7.00 -15.35
C TYR A 29 -12.92 6.08 -16.34
N LYS A 30 -12.01 6.66 -17.12
CA LYS A 30 -11.41 6.03 -18.29
C LYS A 30 -9.90 6.15 -18.28
N ILE A 31 -9.25 5.21 -18.96
CA ILE A 31 -7.82 5.26 -19.31
C ILE A 31 -7.74 4.96 -20.80
N HIS A 32 -7.16 5.86 -21.59
CA HIS A 32 -7.11 5.73 -23.06
C HIS A 32 -8.45 5.30 -23.68
N ASN A 33 -9.53 6.02 -23.35
CA ASN A 33 -10.92 5.77 -23.79
C ASN A 33 -11.56 4.47 -23.33
N LYS A 34 -10.89 3.65 -22.52
CA LYS A 34 -11.47 2.45 -21.91
C LYS A 34 -11.94 2.76 -20.49
N THR A 35 -13.25 2.63 -20.25
CA THR A 35 -13.84 2.80 -18.92
C THR A 35 -13.42 1.67 -18.00
N PHE A 36 -12.98 2.01 -16.79
CA PHE A 36 -12.77 1.06 -15.69
C PHE A 36 -13.85 1.23 -14.61
N ALA A 37 -14.23 2.47 -14.29
CA ALA A 37 -15.26 2.76 -13.30
C ALA A 37 -16.40 3.61 -13.88
N MET A 38 -17.61 3.45 -13.34
CA MET A 38 -18.76 4.27 -13.69
C MET A 38 -19.64 4.54 -12.47
N ILE A 39 -20.18 5.74 -12.36
CA ILE A 39 -21.18 6.12 -11.36
C ILE A 39 -22.46 6.52 -12.10
N ASP A 40 -23.60 6.03 -11.62
CA ASP A 40 -24.92 6.55 -12.00
C ASP A 40 -25.87 6.60 -10.80
N ALA A 41 -27.13 6.98 -11.04
CA ALA A 41 -28.16 7.09 -10.01
C ALA A 41 -28.41 5.78 -9.22
N ASN A 42 -27.96 4.63 -9.72
CA ASN A 42 -28.14 3.34 -9.07
C ASN A 42 -26.88 2.86 -8.33
N GLY A 43 -25.81 3.65 -8.29
CA GLY A 43 -24.56 3.32 -7.60
C GLY A 43 -23.37 3.21 -8.54
N ILE A 44 -22.43 2.35 -8.17
CA ILE A 44 -21.09 2.30 -8.76
C ILE A 44 -20.89 0.99 -9.50
N ARG A 45 -20.31 1.06 -10.70
CA ARG A 45 -19.91 -0.12 -11.46
C ARG A 45 -18.41 -0.13 -11.67
N LEU A 46 -17.80 -1.27 -11.37
CA LEU A 46 -16.37 -1.52 -11.53
C LEU A 46 -16.15 -2.74 -12.41
N LYS A 47 -15.06 -2.74 -13.16
CA LYS A 47 -14.60 -3.94 -13.86
C LYS A 47 -13.79 -4.80 -12.91
N CYS A 48 -13.85 -6.11 -13.08
CA CYS A 48 -12.98 -7.04 -12.39
C CYS A 48 -12.58 -8.17 -13.33
N SER A 49 -11.51 -8.89 -12.97
CA SER A 49 -11.15 -10.11 -13.68
C SER A 49 -12.20 -11.22 -13.43
N PRO A 50 -12.28 -12.23 -14.31
CA PRO A 50 -13.13 -13.40 -14.07
C PRO A 50 -12.82 -14.13 -12.75
N GLN A 51 -11.57 -14.08 -12.29
CA GLN A 51 -11.13 -14.71 -11.04
C GLN A 51 -11.64 -13.97 -9.80
N GLU A 52 -11.62 -12.63 -9.83
CA GLU A 52 -12.09 -11.79 -8.73
C GLU A 52 -13.62 -11.70 -8.68
N TYR A 53 -14.28 -11.91 -9.81
CA TYR A 53 -15.73 -11.77 -9.94
C TYR A 53 -16.50 -12.68 -8.97
N GLU A 54 -16.15 -13.97 -8.93
CA GLU A 54 -16.82 -14.96 -8.08
C GLU A 54 -16.70 -14.62 -6.58
N ALA A 55 -15.57 -14.08 -6.16
CA ALA A 55 -15.36 -13.63 -4.79
C ALA A 55 -16.12 -12.34 -4.48
N ALA A 56 -16.12 -11.39 -5.42
CA ALA A 56 -16.78 -10.10 -5.24
C ALA A 56 -18.31 -10.25 -5.09
N ILE A 57 -18.95 -11.14 -5.86
CA ILE A 57 -20.40 -11.35 -5.79
C ILE A 57 -20.87 -12.13 -4.56
N GLN A 58 -19.96 -12.66 -3.73
CA GLN A 58 -20.33 -13.21 -2.41
C GLN A 58 -20.66 -12.10 -1.41
N SER A 59 -20.24 -10.86 -1.67
CA SER A 59 -20.61 -9.71 -0.84
C SER A 59 -22.09 -9.37 -1.04
N PRO A 60 -22.87 -9.20 0.04
CA PRO A 60 -24.29 -8.84 -0.07
C PRO A 60 -24.52 -7.49 -0.77
N ASP A 61 -23.51 -6.63 -0.80
CA ASP A 61 -23.55 -5.27 -1.33
C ASP A 61 -23.21 -5.17 -2.82
N ILE A 62 -22.79 -6.30 -3.41
CA ILE A 62 -22.28 -6.37 -4.77
C ILE A 62 -23.18 -7.29 -5.60
N LYS A 63 -23.74 -6.71 -6.66
CA LYS A 63 -24.55 -7.45 -7.63
C LYS A 63 -23.76 -7.73 -8.91
N PRO A 64 -23.98 -8.91 -9.52
CA PRO A 64 -23.68 -9.14 -10.93
C PRO A 64 -24.20 -8.01 -11.81
N SER A 65 -23.40 -7.57 -12.78
CA SER A 65 -23.85 -6.66 -13.82
C SER A 65 -23.64 -7.29 -15.21
N LYS A 66 -22.78 -6.71 -16.06
CA LYS A 66 -22.51 -7.21 -17.42
C LYS A 66 -21.23 -8.05 -17.47
N THR A 67 -21.28 -9.20 -18.13
CA THR A 67 -20.12 -10.08 -18.33
C THR A 67 -19.58 -9.99 -19.76
N HIS A 68 -18.26 -9.89 -19.92
CA HIS A 68 -17.54 -10.00 -21.20
C HIS A 68 -16.46 -11.07 -21.11
N ALA A 69 -15.96 -11.55 -22.25
CA ALA A 69 -14.93 -12.61 -22.29
C ALA A 69 -13.61 -12.24 -21.58
N GLN A 70 -13.28 -10.94 -21.46
CA GLN A 70 -12.01 -10.46 -20.90
C GLN A 70 -12.15 -9.85 -19.50
N TYR A 71 -13.37 -9.49 -19.07
CA TYR A 71 -13.65 -8.85 -17.78
C TYR A 71 -15.15 -8.93 -17.47
N HIS A 72 -15.48 -8.78 -16.20
CA HIS A 72 -16.87 -8.69 -15.74
C HIS A 72 -17.11 -7.35 -15.07
N TRP A 73 -18.36 -6.90 -15.04
CA TRP A 73 -18.77 -5.74 -14.28
C TRP A 73 -19.46 -6.19 -13.00
N ILE A 74 -19.03 -5.63 -11.89
CA ILE A 74 -19.72 -5.69 -10.61
C ILE A 74 -20.47 -4.37 -10.39
N HIS A 75 -21.63 -4.45 -9.73
CA HIS A 75 -22.45 -3.30 -9.36
C HIS A 75 -22.54 -3.21 -7.85
N ILE A 76 -21.85 -2.21 -7.31
CA ILE A 76 -21.94 -1.79 -5.92
C ILE A 76 -23.15 -0.86 -5.83
N TYR A 77 -24.29 -1.41 -5.45
CA TYR A 77 -25.54 -0.67 -5.34
C TYR A 77 -25.72 -0.03 -3.97
N ASP A 78 -25.03 -0.56 -2.96
CA ASP A 78 -24.97 -0.02 -1.61
C ASP A 78 -23.53 -0.06 -1.09
N PHE A 79 -22.81 1.06 -1.20
CA PHE A 79 -21.44 1.16 -0.72
C PHE A 79 -21.35 1.45 0.79
N ARG A 80 -22.47 1.55 1.50
CA ARG A 80 -22.51 1.92 2.93
C ARG A 80 -21.99 0.82 3.85
N HIS A 81 -21.97 -0.41 3.35
CA HIS A 81 -21.54 -1.62 4.04
C HIS A 81 -20.23 -2.18 3.50
N LEU A 82 -19.71 -1.62 2.39
CA LEU A 82 -18.40 -1.96 1.88
C LEU A 82 -17.30 -1.24 2.65
N TYR A 83 -16.27 -2.00 3.01
CA TYR A 83 -15.09 -1.44 3.66
C TYR A 83 -14.31 -0.59 2.67
N PHE A 84 -13.74 0.48 3.20
CA PHE A 84 -12.96 1.44 2.44
C PHE A 84 -11.76 0.81 1.73
N GLU A 85 -11.04 -0.10 2.41
CA GLU A 85 -9.89 -0.81 1.85
C GLU A 85 -10.30 -1.71 0.69
N ASP A 86 -11.38 -2.47 0.89
CA ASP A 86 -11.94 -3.34 -0.14
C ASP A 86 -12.40 -2.49 -1.34
N PHE A 87 -12.98 -1.31 -1.07
CA PHE A 87 -13.44 -0.35 -2.07
C PHE A 87 -12.29 0.30 -2.86
N HIS A 88 -11.19 0.66 -2.19
CA HIS A 88 -9.96 1.12 -2.85
C HIS A 88 -9.37 0.02 -3.74
N GLU A 89 -9.29 -1.19 -3.20
CA GLU A 89 -8.73 -2.35 -3.88
C GLU A 89 -9.57 -2.69 -5.12
N PHE A 90 -10.91 -2.61 -5.04
CA PHE A 90 -11.77 -2.79 -6.21
C PHE A 90 -11.52 -1.74 -7.30
N ILE A 91 -11.28 -0.48 -6.92
CA ILE A 91 -10.95 0.59 -7.89
C ILE A 91 -9.61 0.30 -8.58
N ILE A 92 -8.59 -0.07 -7.80
CA ILE A 92 -7.26 -0.42 -8.32
C ILE A 92 -7.37 -1.63 -9.26
N HIS A 93 -7.99 -2.73 -8.82
CA HIS A 93 -8.17 -3.93 -9.65
C HIS A 93 -8.96 -3.65 -10.92
N SER A 94 -9.97 -2.78 -10.86
CA SER A 94 -10.72 -2.34 -12.02
C SER A 94 -9.85 -1.58 -13.03
N TYR A 95 -9.06 -0.63 -12.54
CA TYR A 95 -8.08 0.10 -13.35
C TYR A 95 -7.07 -0.85 -14.00
N GLU A 96 -6.47 -1.76 -13.23
CA GLU A 96 -5.48 -2.71 -13.71
C GLU A 96 -6.04 -3.70 -14.73
N THR A 97 -7.29 -4.13 -14.54
CA THR A 97 -8.02 -4.97 -15.49
C THR A 97 -8.07 -4.29 -16.86
N ILE A 98 -8.29 -2.98 -16.89
CA ILE A 98 -8.26 -2.20 -18.14
C ILE A 98 -6.85 -2.01 -18.68
N VAL A 99 -5.88 -1.69 -17.83
CA VAL A 99 -4.49 -1.50 -18.24
C VAL A 99 -3.91 -2.76 -18.90
N ARG A 100 -4.28 -3.96 -18.43
CA ARG A 100 -3.91 -5.25 -19.04
C ARG A 100 -4.45 -5.44 -20.46
N THR A 101 -5.47 -4.67 -20.88
CA THR A 101 -6.01 -4.71 -22.24
C THR A 101 -5.33 -3.72 -23.20
N LEU A 102 -4.34 -2.95 -22.71
CA LEU A 102 -3.58 -1.98 -23.50
C LEU A 102 -2.30 -2.61 -24.07
N PRO A 103 -1.67 -2.00 -25.10
CA PRO A 103 -0.39 -2.46 -25.61
C PRO A 103 0.70 -2.52 -24.53
N GLU A 104 1.59 -3.51 -24.57
CA GLU A 104 2.58 -3.82 -23.52
C GLU A 104 3.41 -2.61 -23.07
N LYS A 105 3.87 -1.77 -24.01
CA LYS A 105 4.65 -0.57 -23.68
C LYS A 105 3.89 0.42 -22.80
N LYS A 106 2.58 0.60 -23.06
CA LYS A 106 1.71 1.47 -22.26
C LYS A 106 1.34 0.80 -20.94
N GLN A 107 1.05 -0.50 -20.97
CA GLN A 107 0.79 -1.29 -19.77
C GLN A 107 1.96 -1.15 -18.78
N LYS A 108 3.19 -1.38 -19.22
CA LYS A 108 4.38 -1.29 -18.37
C LYS A 108 4.54 0.11 -17.76
N LYS A 109 4.47 1.16 -18.58
CA LYS A 109 4.56 2.56 -18.11
C LYS A 109 3.49 2.91 -17.07
N LEU A 110 2.24 2.51 -17.31
CA LEU A 110 1.13 2.81 -16.41
C LEU A 110 1.21 2.00 -15.11
N LEU A 111 1.61 0.72 -15.16
CA LEU A 111 1.82 -0.09 -13.96
C LEU A 111 3.03 0.36 -13.15
N GLU A 112 4.10 0.85 -13.79
CA GLU A 112 5.23 1.48 -13.10
C GLU A 112 4.79 2.76 -12.40
N LYS A 113 4.06 3.66 -13.07
CA LYS A 113 3.48 4.85 -12.44
C LYS A 113 2.52 4.52 -11.31
N LEU A 114 1.63 3.54 -11.53
CA LEU A 114 0.69 3.07 -10.51
C LEU A 114 1.47 2.53 -9.32
N SER A 115 2.52 1.74 -9.55
CA SER A 115 3.38 1.24 -8.47
C SER A 115 4.16 2.34 -7.76
N HIS A 116 4.45 3.47 -8.41
CA HIS A 116 5.10 4.64 -7.80
C HIS A 116 4.11 5.59 -7.10
N GLU A 117 2.85 5.61 -7.51
CA GLU A 117 1.78 6.35 -6.83
C GLU A 117 1.20 5.55 -5.66
N ILE A 118 1.17 4.23 -5.79
CA ILE A 118 0.88 3.25 -4.74
C ILE A 118 2.15 2.88 -3.97
N ASP A 119 3.33 3.44 -4.31
CA ASP A 119 4.64 3.00 -3.77
C ASP A 119 4.50 2.83 -2.28
N SER A 120 4.55 1.56 -1.87
CA SER A 120 3.96 1.19 -0.60
C SER A 120 4.71 1.95 0.47
N PRO A 121 4.06 2.72 1.34
CA PRO A 121 4.74 3.40 2.43
C PRO A 121 5.58 2.42 3.27
N TRP A 122 5.30 1.12 3.24
CA TRP A 122 6.19 0.07 3.72
C TRP A 122 7.58 0.04 3.06
N LYS A 123 7.70 0.18 1.73
CA LYS A 123 8.99 0.29 1.02
C LYS A 123 9.75 1.51 1.49
N ASP A 124 9.06 2.64 1.64
CA ASP A 124 9.66 3.88 2.12
C ASP A 124 10.10 3.73 3.59
N MET A 125 9.29 3.11 4.45
CA MET A 125 9.67 2.84 5.84
C MET A 125 10.90 1.95 5.90
N ILE A 126 10.96 0.86 5.14
CA ILE A 126 12.12 -0.03 5.11
C ILE A 126 13.34 0.69 4.53
N GLY A 127 13.17 1.52 3.50
CA GLY A 127 14.26 2.28 2.88
C GLY A 127 14.85 3.34 3.81
N ILE A 128 14.00 4.16 4.41
CA ILE A 128 14.39 5.29 5.28
C ILE A 128 14.90 4.78 6.63
N PHE A 129 14.25 3.76 7.19
CA PHE A 129 14.48 3.28 8.56
C PHE A 129 15.11 1.88 8.58
N PHE A 130 15.95 1.52 7.60
CA PHE A 130 16.46 0.16 7.50
C PHE A 130 17.23 -0.33 8.74
N ASN A 131 18.05 0.52 9.36
CA ASN A 131 18.72 0.15 10.60
C ASN A 131 17.69 -0.10 11.72
N ASP A 132 16.77 0.86 11.92
CA ASP A 132 15.71 0.73 12.92
C ASP A 132 14.85 -0.55 12.66
N PHE A 133 14.58 -0.89 11.39
CA PHE A 133 13.87 -2.11 10.99
C PHE A 133 14.59 -3.37 11.48
N MET A 134 15.91 -3.44 11.23
CA MET A 134 16.73 -4.59 11.61
C MET A 134 16.84 -4.72 13.12
N GLU A 135 17.08 -3.61 13.82
CA GLU A 135 17.12 -3.59 15.29
C GLU A 135 15.79 -4.05 15.91
N PHE A 136 14.66 -3.67 15.29
CA PHE A 136 13.33 -4.00 15.80
C PHE A 136 12.92 -5.45 15.56
N PHE A 137 13.13 -5.97 14.34
CA PHE A 137 12.62 -7.28 13.94
C PHE A 137 13.65 -8.41 13.97
N ALA A 138 14.93 -8.09 13.87
CA ALA A 138 16.02 -9.06 13.81
C ALA A 138 17.27 -8.56 14.56
N PRO A 139 17.17 -8.28 15.88
CA PRO A 139 18.24 -7.66 16.65
C PRO A 139 19.56 -8.44 16.58
N ASP A 140 19.51 -9.77 16.61
CA ASP A 140 20.71 -10.62 16.49
C ASP A 140 21.46 -10.40 15.17
N ILE A 141 20.72 -10.11 14.10
CA ILE A 141 21.28 -9.84 12.76
C ILE A 141 21.76 -8.40 12.69
N ALA A 142 21.02 -7.46 13.27
CA ALA A 142 21.43 -6.07 13.36
C ALA A 142 22.80 -5.93 14.07
N CYS A 143 23.05 -6.72 15.11
CA CYS A 143 24.35 -6.74 15.80
C CYS A 143 25.53 -7.26 14.95
N ASP A 144 25.25 -8.06 13.91
CA ASP A 144 26.26 -8.64 13.02
C ASP A 144 26.55 -7.74 11.80
N ILE A 145 25.75 -6.69 11.57
CA ILE A 145 25.89 -5.72 10.47
C ILE A 145 26.82 -4.57 10.90
N ASP A 146 27.76 -4.22 10.02
CA ASP A 146 28.62 -3.05 10.12
C ASP A 146 27.89 -1.79 9.66
N TRP A 147 27.23 -1.11 10.59
CA TRP A 147 26.49 0.14 10.34
C TRP A 147 27.38 1.34 10.02
N SER A 148 28.71 1.23 10.13
CA SER A 148 29.61 2.28 9.63
C SER A 148 29.61 2.35 8.11
N LYS A 149 29.19 1.28 7.44
CA LYS A 149 28.99 1.21 5.99
C LYS A 149 27.51 1.34 5.65
N ALA A 150 27.18 2.32 4.82
CA ALA A 150 25.81 2.52 4.38
C ALA A 150 25.29 1.28 3.62
N PRO A 151 24.09 0.77 3.97
CA PRO A 151 23.43 -0.27 3.19
C PRO A 151 23.19 0.18 1.74
N VAL A 152 23.31 -0.75 0.79
CA VAL A 152 23.07 -0.48 -0.63
C VAL A 152 21.78 -1.15 -1.06
N PHE A 153 20.80 -0.36 -1.49
CA PHE A 153 19.50 -0.87 -1.95
C PHE A 153 19.55 -1.24 -3.43
N LEU A 154 19.19 -2.49 -3.73
CA LEU A 154 19.31 -3.11 -5.06
C LEU A 154 17.93 -3.31 -5.71
N ASP A 155 17.08 -2.28 -5.67
CA ASP A 155 15.70 -2.34 -6.16
C ASP A 155 15.63 -2.60 -7.68
N LYS A 156 16.61 -2.10 -8.44
CA LYS A 156 16.66 -2.25 -9.90
C LYS A 156 17.01 -3.68 -10.29
N GLU A 157 17.99 -4.26 -9.61
CA GLU A 157 18.48 -5.62 -9.79
C GLU A 157 17.37 -6.61 -9.42
N LEU A 158 16.73 -6.38 -8.28
CA LEU A 158 15.57 -7.15 -7.84
C LEU A 158 14.44 -7.09 -8.89
N SER A 159 14.10 -5.90 -9.38
CA SER A 159 13.09 -5.73 -10.42
C SER A 159 13.42 -6.48 -11.73
N GLN A 160 14.70 -6.59 -12.08
CA GLN A 160 15.12 -7.37 -13.25
C GLN A 160 14.94 -8.87 -13.03
N ILE A 161 15.28 -9.38 -11.84
CA ILE A 161 15.14 -10.78 -11.45
C ILE A 161 13.66 -11.20 -11.39
N MET A 162 12.78 -10.26 -11.04
CA MET A 162 11.35 -10.48 -10.95
C MET A 162 10.63 -10.57 -12.31
N LYS A 163 11.26 -10.16 -13.42
CA LYS A 163 10.66 -10.25 -14.76
C LYS A 163 10.30 -11.70 -15.09
N GLY A 164 9.00 -11.96 -15.31
CA GLY A 164 8.47 -13.28 -15.67
C GLY A 164 8.05 -14.18 -14.49
N ALA A 165 8.21 -13.75 -13.23
CA ALA A 165 7.58 -14.43 -12.11
C ALA A 165 6.07 -14.09 -12.08
N LYS A 166 5.21 -15.06 -11.70
CA LYS A 166 3.79 -14.78 -11.39
C LYS A 166 3.76 -13.80 -10.21
N THR A 167 3.69 -12.51 -10.48
CA THR A 167 3.71 -11.45 -9.47
C THR A 167 2.37 -11.38 -8.77
N GLY A 168 2.35 -11.74 -7.49
CA GLY A 168 1.33 -11.26 -6.56
C GLY A 168 1.61 -9.80 -6.25
N LYS A 169 0.62 -8.91 -6.46
CA LYS A 169 0.78 -7.44 -6.34
C LYS A 169 0.77 -6.92 -4.89
N ARG A 170 0.74 -7.81 -3.91
CA ARG A 170 0.59 -7.52 -2.47
C ARG A 170 1.89 -7.67 -1.67
N PHE A 171 3.01 -7.79 -2.37
CA PHE A 171 4.31 -7.95 -1.74
C PHE A 171 5.16 -6.72 -1.99
N VAL A 172 5.70 -6.20 -0.90
CA VAL A 172 6.80 -5.26 -0.90
C VAL A 172 8.07 -6.08 -0.78
N ASP A 173 8.83 -6.14 -1.88
CA ASP A 173 10.16 -6.73 -1.84
C ASP A 173 11.21 -5.65 -1.70
N LYS A 174 12.22 -5.92 -0.86
CA LYS A 174 13.40 -5.07 -0.73
C LYS A 174 14.64 -5.95 -0.70
N LEU A 175 15.59 -5.66 -1.58
CA LEU A 175 16.90 -6.30 -1.58
C LEU A 175 17.93 -5.28 -1.12
N VAL A 176 18.67 -5.65 -0.08
CA VAL A 176 19.65 -4.77 0.55
C VAL A 176 20.97 -5.52 0.65
N GLN A 177 22.03 -4.91 0.14
CA GLN A 177 23.40 -5.35 0.39
C GLN A 177 23.90 -4.67 1.67
N VAL A 178 24.44 -5.48 2.58
CA VAL A 178 25.03 -5.05 3.85
C VAL A 178 26.42 -5.65 4.00
N PHE A 179 27.21 -5.05 4.86
CA PHE A 179 28.50 -5.60 5.28
C PHE A 179 28.35 -6.16 6.68
N LYS A 180 28.94 -7.33 6.92
CA LYS A 180 29.11 -7.85 8.27
C LYS A 180 30.21 -7.08 9.00
N CYS A 181 30.18 -7.11 10.34
CA CYS A 181 31.30 -6.68 11.19
C CYS A 181 32.61 -7.43 10.85
N SER A 182 32.53 -8.65 10.29
CA SER A 182 33.69 -9.41 9.79
C SER A 182 34.26 -8.88 8.46
N GLY A 183 33.61 -7.91 7.82
CA GLY A 183 33.97 -7.35 6.51
C GLY A 183 33.34 -8.06 5.32
N GLU A 184 32.64 -9.17 5.53
CA GLU A 184 31.98 -9.93 4.46
C GLU A 184 30.74 -9.23 3.93
N GLU A 185 30.57 -9.20 2.61
CA GLU A 185 29.33 -8.76 1.96
C GLU A 185 28.23 -9.81 2.08
N ARG A 186 27.01 -9.36 2.37
CA ARG A 186 25.81 -10.21 2.43
C ARG A 186 24.64 -9.51 1.77
N LEU A 187 23.78 -10.31 1.15
CA LEU A 187 22.50 -9.87 0.63
C LEU A 187 21.39 -10.26 1.60
N VAL A 188 20.52 -9.30 1.89
CA VAL A 188 19.34 -9.46 2.72
C VAL A 188 18.11 -9.13 1.88
N LEU A 189 17.22 -10.10 1.74
CA LEU A 189 16.00 -10.00 0.97
C LEU A 189 14.80 -10.01 1.92
N PHE A 190 13.99 -8.97 1.86
CA PHE A 190 12.74 -8.86 2.59
C PHE A 190 11.57 -9.04 1.66
N HIS A 191 10.61 -9.83 2.11
CA HIS A 191 9.30 -9.98 1.52
C HIS A 191 8.26 -9.59 2.55
N VAL A 192 7.78 -8.35 2.44
CA VAL A 192 6.68 -7.88 3.27
C VAL A 192 5.38 -8.12 2.52
N GLU A 193 4.54 -8.98 3.07
CA GLU A 193 3.19 -9.19 2.59
C GLU A 193 2.30 -8.10 3.19
N VAL A 194 1.86 -7.17 2.34
CA VAL A 194 1.03 -6.03 2.72
C VAL A 194 -0.39 -6.36 2.28
N GLN A 195 -1.22 -6.75 3.25
CA GLN A 195 -2.67 -6.91 3.20
C GLN A 195 -3.24 -7.66 1.98
N GLY A 196 -3.81 -8.85 2.22
CA GLY A 196 -4.85 -9.45 1.39
C GLY A 196 -5.05 -10.95 1.62
N GLN A 197 -5.99 -11.56 0.87
CA GLN A 197 -6.24 -13.01 0.92
C GLN A 197 -4.97 -13.83 0.73
N LYS A 198 -4.86 -14.93 1.52
CA LYS A 198 -3.81 -15.96 1.48
C LYS A 198 -3.31 -16.21 0.06
N GLN A 199 -2.02 -15.98 -0.14
CA GLN A 199 -1.34 -16.54 -1.29
C GLN A 199 -0.49 -17.72 -0.84
N SER A 200 -0.90 -18.93 -1.23
CA SER A 200 -0.09 -20.14 -1.09
C SER A 200 1.27 -20.05 -1.80
N ILE A 201 1.47 -19.02 -2.62
CA ILE A 201 2.67 -18.81 -3.44
C ILE A 201 3.85 -18.17 -2.68
N LEU A 202 3.67 -17.66 -1.45
CA LEU A 202 4.74 -16.96 -0.74
C LEU A 202 6.00 -17.84 -0.58
N PRO A 203 5.93 -19.08 -0.05
CA PRO A 203 7.12 -19.94 0.04
C PRO A 203 7.80 -20.19 -1.31
N ASP A 204 7.03 -20.48 -2.37
CA ASP A 204 7.55 -20.69 -3.72
C ASP A 204 8.27 -19.45 -4.26
N ARG A 205 7.73 -18.26 -3.97
CA ARG A 205 8.30 -16.97 -4.37
C ARG A 205 9.59 -16.67 -3.61
N MET A 206 9.59 -16.84 -2.29
CA MET A 206 10.78 -16.71 -1.43
C MET A 206 11.92 -17.58 -1.97
N TYR A 207 11.63 -18.87 -2.18
CA TYR A 207 12.59 -19.83 -2.72
C TYR A 207 13.08 -19.39 -4.10
N THR A 208 12.17 -19.08 -5.02
CA THR A 208 12.54 -18.70 -6.40
C THR A 208 13.46 -17.48 -6.41
N TYR A 209 13.23 -16.49 -5.56
CA TYR A 209 14.00 -15.25 -5.58
C TYR A 209 15.36 -15.43 -4.92
N SER A 210 15.40 -16.14 -3.78
CA SER A 210 16.67 -16.52 -3.13
C SER A 210 17.59 -17.24 -4.12
N ASN A 211 17.13 -18.31 -4.80
CA ASN A 211 18.00 -19.03 -5.74
C ASN A 211 18.47 -18.17 -6.91
N ARG A 212 17.59 -17.33 -7.51
CA ARG A 212 18.00 -16.47 -8.63
C ARG A 212 19.06 -15.45 -8.22
N LEU A 213 18.95 -14.93 -7.01
CA LEU A 213 19.93 -14.00 -6.46
C LEU A 213 21.23 -14.71 -6.09
N GLU A 214 21.14 -15.90 -5.50
CA GLU A 214 22.30 -16.76 -5.21
C GLU A 214 23.06 -17.11 -6.49
N ASP A 215 22.37 -17.47 -7.57
CA ASP A 215 22.97 -17.75 -8.88
C ASP A 215 23.66 -16.49 -9.46
N MET A 216 23.07 -15.31 -9.26
CA MET A 216 23.58 -14.05 -9.83
C MET A 216 24.78 -13.49 -9.06
N TYR A 217 24.76 -13.56 -7.73
CA TYR A 217 25.77 -12.96 -6.86
C TYR A 217 26.75 -13.98 -6.27
N ASN A 218 26.54 -15.27 -6.51
CA ASN A 218 27.35 -16.37 -6.02
C ASN A 218 27.58 -16.32 -4.50
N MET A 219 26.51 -15.98 -3.75
CA MET A 219 26.51 -15.91 -2.29
C MET A 219 25.13 -16.23 -1.74
N LEU A 220 25.06 -16.80 -0.53
CA LEU A 220 23.81 -17.08 0.15
C LEU A 220 23.05 -15.79 0.47
N VAL A 221 21.73 -15.80 0.24
CA VAL A 221 20.84 -14.66 0.47
C VAL A 221 20.02 -14.90 1.72
N ALA A 222 20.11 -14.00 2.71
CA ALA A 222 19.30 -14.06 3.90
C ALA A 222 17.88 -13.54 3.57
N SER A 223 16.91 -14.46 3.49
CA SER A 223 15.53 -14.13 3.07
C SER A 223 14.56 -14.10 4.26
N PHE A 224 13.82 -13.00 4.43
CA PHE A 224 12.87 -12.78 5.54
C PHE A 224 11.46 -12.53 5.02
N ALA A 225 10.48 -13.13 5.69
CA ALA A 225 9.07 -12.80 5.49
C ALA A 225 8.59 -11.87 6.60
N VAL A 226 7.86 -10.81 6.26
CA VAL A 226 7.08 -9.98 7.19
C VAL A 226 5.62 -10.10 6.81
N LEU A 227 4.78 -10.58 7.72
CA LEU A 227 3.38 -10.87 7.47
C LEU A 227 2.49 -9.84 8.18
N ALA A 228 1.71 -9.12 7.38
CA ALA A 228 0.83 -8.04 7.81
C ALA A 228 -0.67 -8.37 7.55
N ASP A 229 -1.02 -9.66 7.50
CA ASP A 229 -2.39 -10.15 7.38
C ASP A 229 -3.09 -10.31 8.74
N ASP A 230 -4.39 -10.57 8.70
CA ASP A 230 -5.28 -10.74 9.86
C ASP A 230 -5.49 -12.21 10.29
N ASP A 231 -4.87 -13.20 9.64
CA ASP A 231 -5.00 -14.62 10.00
C ASP A 231 -3.87 -15.07 10.96
N PRO A 232 -4.16 -15.31 12.26
CA PRO A 232 -3.14 -15.74 13.22
C PRO A 232 -2.51 -17.10 12.92
N LYS A 233 -3.17 -17.94 12.10
CA LYS A 233 -2.73 -19.30 11.75
C LYS A 233 -1.86 -19.34 10.50
N TRP A 234 -1.87 -18.30 9.68
CA TRP A 234 -1.04 -18.28 8.47
C TRP A 234 0.38 -17.84 8.80
N ARG A 235 1.29 -18.82 8.80
CA ARG A 235 2.70 -18.69 9.20
C ARG A 235 3.63 -19.53 8.32
N PRO A 236 3.73 -19.23 7.01
CA PRO A 236 4.68 -19.92 6.14
C PRO A 236 6.12 -19.66 6.62
N THR A 237 6.89 -20.74 6.78
CA THR A 237 8.31 -20.68 7.15
C THR A 237 9.20 -21.54 6.24
N THR A 238 8.59 -22.25 5.30
CA THR A 238 9.27 -23.32 4.57
C THR A 238 8.69 -23.52 3.19
N TYR A 239 9.57 -23.69 2.21
CA TYR A 239 9.29 -24.25 0.91
C TYR A 239 9.86 -25.66 0.82
N SER A 240 9.08 -26.60 0.30
CA SER A 240 9.52 -27.96 0.05
C SER A 240 8.93 -28.52 -1.23
N ARG A 241 9.75 -29.20 -2.04
CA ARG A 241 9.27 -30.01 -3.17
C ARG A 241 10.04 -31.32 -3.24
N GLU A 242 9.37 -32.37 -3.68
CA GLU A 242 9.96 -33.68 -3.85
C GLU A 242 9.50 -34.31 -5.17
N ILE A 243 10.43 -34.96 -5.87
CA ILE A 243 10.13 -35.82 -7.02
C ILE A 243 11.18 -36.92 -7.15
N TRP A 244 10.75 -38.18 -7.30
CA TRP A 244 11.62 -39.36 -7.52
C TRP A 244 12.82 -39.44 -6.55
N GLY A 245 12.62 -39.16 -5.26
CA GLY A 245 13.68 -39.18 -4.24
C GLY A 245 14.59 -37.95 -4.23
N THR A 246 14.36 -36.96 -5.11
CA THR A 246 15.02 -35.65 -5.06
C THR A 246 14.19 -34.69 -4.22
N GLN A 247 14.78 -34.14 -3.16
CA GLN A 247 14.12 -33.18 -2.28
C GLN A 247 14.78 -31.80 -2.36
N LYS A 248 13.93 -30.76 -2.42
CA LYS A 248 14.32 -29.36 -2.18
C LYS A 248 13.70 -28.92 -0.87
N TYR A 249 14.49 -28.28 -0.03
CA TYR A 249 14.06 -27.73 1.25
C TYR A 249 14.68 -26.34 1.45
N PHE A 250 13.85 -25.37 1.79
CA PHE A 250 14.27 -24.00 2.05
C PHE A 250 13.49 -23.45 3.22
N LYS A 251 14.20 -23.07 4.29
CA LYS A 251 13.64 -22.52 5.51
C LYS A 251 14.02 -21.04 5.60
N PHE A 252 13.06 -20.21 5.99
CA PHE A 252 13.26 -18.78 6.16
C PHE A 252 12.62 -18.29 7.47
N PRO A 253 13.21 -17.29 8.13
CA PRO A 253 12.59 -16.58 9.24
C PRO A 253 11.34 -15.81 8.79
N MET A 254 10.38 -15.71 9.70
CA MET A 254 9.11 -15.03 9.48
C MET A 254 8.77 -14.17 10.70
N ILE A 255 8.38 -12.93 10.43
CA ILE A 255 7.92 -11.93 11.38
C ILE A 255 6.42 -11.76 11.17
N LYS A 256 5.61 -11.96 12.22
CA LYS A 256 4.15 -11.76 12.15
C LYS A 256 3.78 -10.51 12.94
N LEU A 257 3.22 -9.50 12.26
CA LEU A 257 2.88 -8.23 12.93
C LEU A 257 1.79 -8.42 14.00
N LEU A 258 0.85 -9.35 13.79
CA LEU A 258 -0.15 -9.70 14.81
C LEU A 258 0.43 -10.15 16.15
N ASP A 259 1.66 -10.68 16.19
CA ASP A 259 2.31 -11.14 17.43
C ASP A 259 2.68 -9.99 18.38
N TYR A 260 2.54 -8.75 17.91
CA TYR A 260 2.75 -7.56 18.72
C TYR A 260 1.45 -7.02 19.32
N HIS A 261 0.29 -7.57 18.95
CA HIS A 261 -1.00 -7.20 19.55
C HIS A 261 -0.98 -7.38 21.08
N ASP A 262 -0.54 -8.54 21.56
CA ASP A 262 -0.48 -8.84 22.99
C ASP A 262 0.67 -8.10 23.71
N ARG A 263 1.58 -7.50 22.93
CA ARG A 263 2.74 -6.72 23.39
C ARG A 263 2.59 -5.23 23.06
N PHE A 264 1.37 -4.74 22.87
CA PHE A 264 1.12 -3.36 22.46
C PHE A 264 1.78 -2.33 23.40
N GLN A 265 1.77 -2.59 24.71
CA GLN A 265 2.42 -1.73 25.71
C GLN A 265 3.95 -1.65 25.55
N GLU A 266 4.60 -2.67 25.00
CA GLU A 266 6.03 -2.61 24.68
C GLU A 266 6.27 -1.68 23.49
N LEU A 267 5.37 -1.69 22.49
CA LEU A 267 5.42 -0.76 21.37
C LEU A 267 5.26 0.69 21.83
N GLU A 268 4.36 0.95 22.76
CA GLU A 268 4.13 2.30 23.31
C GLU A 268 5.37 2.87 23.99
N LYS A 269 6.21 2.02 24.58
CA LYS A 269 7.44 2.41 25.29
C LYS A 269 8.68 2.43 24.39
N SER A 270 8.60 1.83 23.21
CA SER A 270 9.73 1.76 22.27
C SER A 270 9.91 3.09 21.55
N ASP A 271 11.14 3.59 21.55
CA ASP A 271 11.56 4.73 20.73
C ASP A 271 11.89 4.34 19.29
N ASN A 272 11.94 3.04 18.96
CA ASN A 272 12.15 2.61 17.59
C ASN A 272 10.95 3.00 16.68
N PRO A 273 11.17 3.64 15.51
CA PRO A 273 10.10 4.08 14.61
C PRO A 273 9.19 2.95 14.11
N PHE A 274 9.68 1.71 14.04
CA PHE A 274 8.84 0.57 13.68
C PHE A 274 7.79 0.23 14.73
N ALA A 275 7.94 0.69 15.97
CA ALA A 275 6.85 0.58 16.95
C ALA A 275 5.61 1.36 16.50
N ILE A 276 5.78 2.57 15.97
CA ILE A 276 4.68 3.36 15.38
C ILE A 276 4.08 2.64 14.17
N VAL A 277 4.94 2.12 13.28
CA VAL A 277 4.51 1.39 12.07
C VAL A 277 3.65 0.17 12.44
N VAL A 278 4.12 -0.65 13.39
CA VAL A 278 3.40 -1.84 13.86
C VAL A 278 2.11 -1.46 14.59
N MET A 279 2.12 -0.47 15.48
CA MET A 279 0.90 0.00 16.15
C MET A 279 -0.14 0.51 15.16
N ALA A 280 0.28 1.32 14.18
CA ALA A 280 -0.62 1.83 13.13
C ALA A 280 -1.23 0.69 12.31
N HIS A 281 -0.43 -0.32 11.96
CA HIS A 281 -0.92 -1.50 11.27
C HIS A 281 -1.94 -2.31 12.10
N LEU A 282 -1.63 -2.59 13.37
CA LEU A 282 -2.55 -3.30 14.28
C LEU A 282 -3.87 -2.54 14.45
N LYS A 283 -3.81 -1.23 14.65
CA LYS A 283 -5.02 -0.39 14.78
C LYS A 283 -5.79 -0.25 13.48
N MET A 284 -5.13 -0.30 12.32
CA MET A 284 -5.84 -0.38 11.05
C MET A 284 -6.69 -1.65 10.97
N LEU A 285 -6.15 -2.81 11.36
CA LEU A 285 -6.88 -4.08 11.39
C LEU A 285 -8.04 -4.07 12.40
N GLU A 286 -7.79 -3.61 13.63
CA GLU A 286 -8.81 -3.54 14.69
C GLU A 286 -9.97 -2.58 14.36
N THR A 287 -9.69 -1.50 13.63
CA THR A 287 -10.66 -0.43 13.35
C THR A 287 -11.32 -0.52 11.99
N LYS A 288 -11.15 -1.63 11.25
CA LYS A 288 -11.70 -1.83 9.89
C LYS A 288 -13.17 -1.42 9.76
N ASN A 289 -13.97 -1.62 10.82
CA ASN A 289 -15.41 -1.41 10.81
C ASN A 289 -15.87 -0.22 11.67
N ASP A 290 -14.95 0.56 12.23
CA ASP A 290 -15.24 1.60 13.22
C ASP A 290 -14.38 2.84 12.98
N TYR A 291 -14.88 3.74 12.13
CA TYR A 291 -14.15 4.94 11.73
C TYR A 291 -13.97 5.96 12.85
N GLU A 292 -14.85 5.97 13.86
CA GLU A 292 -14.67 6.84 15.03
C GLU A 292 -13.51 6.34 15.89
N LYS A 293 -13.44 5.02 16.14
CA LYS A 293 -12.25 4.44 16.78
C LYS A 293 -11.00 4.61 15.92
N ARG A 294 -11.12 4.52 14.60
CA ARG A 294 -9.99 4.78 13.69
C ARG A 294 -9.50 6.23 13.81
N LEU A 295 -10.41 7.20 13.83
CA LEU A 295 -10.09 8.61 14.04
C LEU A 295 -9.36 8.78 15.38
N HIS A 296 -9.92 8.22 16.46
CA HIS A 296 -9.31 8.24 17.78
C HIS A 296 -7.87 7.70 17.75
N TRP A 297 -7.67 6.48 17.24
CA TRP A 297 -6.34 5.88 17.16
C TRP A 297 -5.40 6.64 16.24
N LYS A 298 -5.87 7.19 15.12
CA LYS A 298 -5.05 8.02 14.24
C LYS A 298 -4.53 9.26 14.98
N ILE A 299 -5.38 9.90 15.79
CA ILE A 299 -4.97 11.03 16.64
C ILE A 299 -3.94 10.59 17.69
N GLU A 300 -4.19 9.48 18.40
CA GLU A 300 -3.29 8.99 19.44
C GLU A 300 -1.92 8.57 18.86
N LEU A 301 -1.89 7.89 17.71
CA LEU A 301 -0.65 7.54 17.00
C LEU A 301 0.15 8.80 16.61
N THR A 302 -0.52 9.85 16.12
CA THR A 302 0.15 11.12 15.78
C THR A 302 0.66 11.86 17.03
N LYS A 303 -0.09 11.84 18.13
CA LYS A 303 0.40 12.40 19.41
C LYS A 303 1.63 11.65 19.92
N MET A 304 1.58 10.33 19.87
CA MET A 304 2.67 9.42 20.21
C MET A 304 3.90 9.62 19.32
N LEU A 305 3.69 9.88 18.04
CA LEU A 305 4.76 10.24 17.09
C LEU A 305 5.45 11.54 17.51
N TYR A 306 4.69 12.60 17.80
CA TYR A 306 5.25 13.90 18.21
C TYR A 306 5.90 13.88 19.60
N ALA A 307 5.57 12.91 20.45
CA ALA A 307 6.13 12.79 21.80
C ALA A 307 7.52 12.14 21.84
N ARG A 308 7.92 11.40 20.81
CA ARG A 308 9.15 10.57 20.80
C ARG A 308 10.45 11.31 20.43
N GLY A 309 10.40 12.64 20.27
CA GLY A 309 11.60 13.44 20.02
C GLY A 309 12.34 13.13 18.70
N TYR A 310 11.62 12.56 17.74
CA TYR A 310 12.16 12.26 16.41
C TYR A 310 12.54 13.53 15.63
N THR A 311 13.47 13.39 14.68
CA THR A 311 13.79 14.47 13.74
C THR A 311 12.59 14.77 12.85
N GLU A 312 12.55 15.97 12.26
CA GLU A 312 11.45 16.39 11.39
C GLU A 312 11.25 15.43 10.21
N GLU A 313 12.33 14.93 9.62
CA GLU A 313 12.26 13.97 8.51
C GLU A 313 11.67 12.63 8.95
N LYS A 314 12.06 12.13 10.13
CA LYS A 314 11.49 10.91 10.72
C LYS A 314 9.99 11.08 10.99
N VAL A 315 9.60 12.22 11.57
CA VAL A 315 8.20 12.55 11.84
C VAL A 315 7.40 12.60 10.55
N HIS A 316 7.88 13.28 9.52
CA HIS A 316 7.20 13.40 8.23
C HIS A 316 6.95 12.05 7.56
N ALA A 317 7.98 11.20 7.52
CA ALA A 317 7.87 9.87 6.92
C ALA A 317 6.85 8.98 7.66
N LEU A 318 6.89 8.94 8.99
CA LEU A 318 5.95 8.17 9.80
C LEU A 318 4.53 8.74 9.76
N PHE A 319 4.38 10.07 9.71
CA PHE A 319 3.08 10.71 9.55
C PHE A 319 2.43 10.31 8.23
N LYS A 320 3.18 10.34 7.12
CA LYS A 320 2.71 9.86 5.81
C LYS A 320 2.28 8.40 5.86
N PHE A 321 3.04 7.55 6.54
CA PHE A 321 2.69 6.14 6.73
C PHE A 321 1.37 5.98 7.49
N ILE A 322 1.20 6.69 8.63
CA ILE A 322 -0.04 6.69 9.41
C ILE A 322 -1.20 7.19 8.55
N ASP A 323 -1.04 8.29 7.81
CA ASP A 323 -2.11 8.85 6.97
C ASP A 323 -2.57 7.89 5.89
N TRP A 324 -1.61 7.18 5.28
CA TRP A 324 -1.86 6.19 4.24
C TRP A 324 -2.56 4.93 4.76
N ILE A 325 -2.18 4.41 5.93
CA ILE A 325 -2.75 3.15 6.45
C ILE A 325 -4.05 3.38 7.24
N MET A 326 -4.16 4.48 7.98
CA MET A 326 -5.32 4.84 8.81
C MET A 326 -6.24 5.78 8.04
N VAL A 327 -6.85 5.28 6.97
CA VAL A 327 -7.66 6.16 6.11
C VAL A 327 -9.03 6.44 6.72
N LEU A 328 -9.47 7.69 6.59
CA LEU A 328 -10.70 8.22 7.18
C LEU A 328 -11.64 8.81 6.11
N PRO A 329 -12.97 8.74 6.30
CA PRO A 329 -13.92 9.51 5.52
C PRO A 329 -13.67 11.01 5.62
N ARG A 330 -14.05 11.80 4.59
CA ARG A 330 -13.76 13.25 4.50
C ARG A 330 -14.13 14.03 5.76
N GLN A 331 -15.33 13.80 6.31
CA GLN A 331 -15.81 14.49 7.51
C GLN A 331 -14.88 14.28 8.71
N LEU A 332 -14.46 13.03 8.94
CA LEU A 332 -13.53 12.69 10.03
C LEU A 332 -12.10 13.11 9.71
N ALA A 333 -11.70 13.12 8.44
CA ALA A 333 -10.40 13.62 8.02
C ALA A 333 -10.27 15.13 8.33
N THR A 334 -11.32 15.93 8.11
CA THR A 334 -11.34 17.35 8.51
C THR A 334 -11.27 17.51 10.03
N SER A 335 -11.97 16.66 10.79
CA SER A 335 -11.88 16.64 12.26
C SER A 335 -10.47 16.29 12.75
N TYR A 336 -9.85 15.27 12.15
CA TYR A 336 -8.46 14.89 12.39
C TYR A 336 -7.52 16.08 12.17
N GLN A 337 -7.59 16.71 10.99
CA GLN A 337 -6.75 17.86 10.63
C GLN A 337 -6.88 19.02 11.63
N THR A 338 -8.11 19.38 11.97
CA THR A 338 -8.39 20.45 12.94
C THR A 338 -7.79 20.13 14.31
N THR A 339 -7.81 18.86 14.71
CA THR A 339 -7.25 18.41 16.00
C THR A 339 -5.72 18.44 15.97
N ILE A 340 -5.10 17.95 14.90
CA ILE A 340 -3.64 17.95 14.77
C ILE A 340 -3.09 19.38 14.68
N TYR A 341 -3.75 20.27 13.94
CA TYR A 341 -3.37 21.68 13.86
C TYR A 341 -3.31 22.34 15.25
N LYS A 342 -4.32 22.12 16.09
CA LYS A 342 -4.35 22.64 17.46
C LYS A 342 -3.21 22.07 18.31
N ILE A 343 -2.91 20.78 18.17
CA ILE A 343 -1.80 20.14 18.90
C ILE A 343 -0.45 20.73 18.48
N GLU A 344 -0.25 20.95 17.17
CA GLU A 344 0.97 21.56 16.62
C GLU A 344 1.14 23.00 17.11
N GLU A 345 0.06 23.78 17.14
CA GLU A 345 0.03 25.15 17.66
C GLU A 345 0.37 25.20 19.16
N GLU A 346 -0.30 24.38 19.97
CA GLU A 346 -0.08 24.27 21.42
C GLU A 346 1.36 23.87 21.75
N LYS A 347 1.93 22.91 21.01
CA LYS A 347 3.30 22.44 21.21
C LYS A 347 4.35 23.34 20.54
N LYS A 348 3.94 24.39 19.82
CA LYS A 348 4.80 25.25 19.00
C LYS A 348 5.70 24.45 18.05
N MET A 349 5.19 23.32 17.58
CA MET A 349 5.89 22.43 16.66
C MET A 349 5.44 22.78 15.25
N LYS A 350 6.37 23.25 14.41
CA LYS A 350 6.12 23.49 12.99
C LYS A 350 6.49 22.23 12.20
N TYR A 351 5.78 21.13 12.41
CA TYR A 351 5.90 20.02 11.49
C TYR A 351 5.14 20.40 10.21
N LEU A 352 5.84 20.59 9.09
CA LEU A 352 5.27 20.99 7.80
C LEU A 352 4.20 20.01 7.24
N THR A 353 3.98 18.88 7.90
CA THR A 353 3.07 17.78 7.53
C THR A 353 1.60 18.17 7.28
N SER A 354 0.98 18.97 8.16
CA SER A 354 -0.46 19.25 8.12
C SER A 354 -0.82 20.33 7.08
N ILE A 355 0.01 21.36 6.96
CA ILE A 355 -0.20 22.52 6.06
C ILE A 355 0.18 22.18 4.62
N GLU A 356 1.24 21.40 4.38
CA GLU A 356 1.59 20.95 3.03
C GLU A 356 0.53 20.03 2.42
N LEU A 357 -0.09 19.14 3.22
CA LEU A 357 -1.19 18.28 2.72
C LEU A 357 -2.45 19.08 2.37
N ILE A 358 -2.71 20.17 3.09
CA ILE A 358 -3.78 21.13 2.78
C ILE A 358 -3.42 21.90 1.52
N ALA A 359 -2.24 22.53 1.46
CA ALA A 359 -1.79 23.31 0.30
C ALA A 359 -1.67 22.47 -0.98
N LEU A 360 -1.30 21.20 -0.87
CA LEU A 360 -1.23 20.29 -2.02
C LEU A 360 -2.62 19.81 -2.47
N ARG A 361 -3.61 19.71 -1.57
CA ARG A 361 -5.01 19.41 -1.90
C ARG A 361 -5.73 20.64 -2.46
N GLU A 362 -5.58 21.78 -1.80
CA GLU A 362 -6.15 23.07 -2.19
C GLU A 362 -5.53 23.56 -3.50
N GLY A 363 -4.20 23.55 -3.67
CA GLY A 363 -3.57 23.91 -4.93
C GLY A 363 -3.91 22.97 -6.10
N ARG A 364 -4.27 21.71 -5.81
CA ARG A 364 -4.82 20.77 -6.81
C ARG A 364 -6.30 21.02 -7.12
N GLU A 365 -7.10 21.46 -6.14
CA GLU A 365 -8.50 21.85 -6.33
C GLU A 365 -8.60 23.21 -7.06
N GLU A 366 -7.80 24.20 -6.69
CA GLU A 366 -7.71 25.52 -7.35
C GLU A 366 -7.22 25.40 -8.79
N GLY A 367 -6.10 24.71 -9.05
CA GLY A 367 -5.63 24.50 -10.42
C GLY A 367 -6.61 23.70 -11.30
N ARG A 368 -7.52 22.94 -10.67
CA ARG A 368 -8.59 22.19 -11.35
C ARG A 368 -9.82 23.05 -11.62
N GLU A 369 -10.16 23.99 -10.75
CA GLU A 369 -11.20 24.99 -11.01
C GLU A 369 -10.74 25.97 -12.10
N GLU A 370 -9.51 26.47 -12.02
CA GLU A 370 -8.92 27.35 -13.04
C GLU A 370 -8.89 26.67 -14.41
N GLY A 371 -8.37 25.44 -14.51
CA GLY A 371 -8.36 24.70 -15.78
C GLY A 371 -9.77 24.38 -16.33
N ARG A 372 -10.79 24.29 -15.46
CA ARG A 372 -12.19 24.09 -15.86
C ARG A 372 -12.83 25.38 -16.36
N GLU A 373 -12.49 26.53 -15.79
CA GLU A 373 -12.93 27.84 -16.28
C GLU A 373 -12.23 28.22 -17.58
N GLU A 374 -10.92 28.04 -17.67
CA GLU A 374 -10.17 28.29 -18.91
C GLU A 374 -10.68 27.42 -20.07
N GLY A 375 -10.96 26.15 -19.83
CA GLY A 375 -11.54 25.26 -20.84
C GLY A 375 -12.97 25.65 -21.28
N LYS A 376 -13.77 26.24 -20.39
CA LYS A 376 -15.09 26.79 -20.74
C LYS A 376 -14.97 28.07 -21.58
N ILE A 377 -14.02 28.93 -21.24
CA ILE A 377 -13.77 30.19 -21.96
C ILE A 377 -13.22 29.89 -23.36
N LEU A 378 -12.23 29.00 -23.50
CA LEU A 378 -11.73 28.60 -24.83
C LEU A 378 -12.82 27.94 -25.68
N GLY A 379 -13.66 27.07 -25.10
CA GLY A 379 -14.77 26.44 -25.81
C GLY A 379 -15.90 27.41 -26.22
N GLN A 380 -15.98 28.60 -25.62
CA GLN A 380 -16.91 29.66 -26.02
C GLN A 380 -16.32 30.61 -27.07
N ILE A 381 -14.99 30.66 -27.21
CA ILE A 381 -14.29 31.46 -28.22
C ILE A 381 -14.16 30.67 -29.55
N GLU A 382 -14.26 29.34 -29.51
CA GLU A 382 -14.25 28.45 -30.69
C GLU A 382 -15.65 28.10 -31.25
N LEU A 383 -16.72 28.74 -30.76
CA LEU A 383 -18.09 28.71 -31.32
C LEU A 383 -18.48 30.09 -31.86
#